data_AF-A0A2T3YWW2-F1
#
_entry.id   AF-A0A2T3YWW2-F1
#
_cell.length_a   1.000
_cell.length_b   1.000
_cell.length_c   1.000
_cell.angle_alpha   90.00
_cell.angle_beta   90.00
_cell.angle_gamma   90.00
#
_symmetry.space_group_name_H-M   'P 1'
#
loop_
_entity.id
_entity.type
_entity.pdbx_description
1 polymer ?
#
loop_
_entity_poly.entity_id
_entity_poly.type
_entity_poly.pdbx_seq_one_letter_code
_entity_poly.pdbx_strand_id
1 'polypeptide(L)'
;MSILAYHPPAELLAQSQSDSSCNFPADFHIQNFVAKTNETGPAATLSAYNFTFVDKTTSVTTRCSFNSSSVSTTPTGLTPRYACADGDVKFIWDNAHRQLTVVERICPNAKGIDSYEVSGSAVIALSCTGSGSCSTNSTDLDVQYTALDPVQDPTLRVKYWVS
;
A
#
# COMPACT_ATOMS: atom_id res chain seq x y z
N MET A 1 -2.28 -8.74 21.90
CA MET A 1 -2.47 -7.39 21.31
C MET A 1 -1.15 -7.01 20.70
N SER A 2 -1.07 -6.90 19.38
CA SER A 2 0.13 -6.35 18.72
C SER A 2 0.29 -4.89 19.13
N ILE A 3 1.52 -4.46 19.39
CA ILE A 3 1.84 -3.09 19.79
C ILE A 3 1.88 -2.25 18.51
N LEU A 4 1.11 -1.16 18.45
CA LEU A 4 1.16 -0.21 17.33
C LEU A 4 2.51 0.52 17.36
N ALA A 5 3.18 0.61 16.20
CA ALA A 5 4.39 1.42 16.04
C ALA A 5 4.10 2.90 15.69
N TYR A 6 2.81 3.26 15.66
CA TYR A 6 2.31 4.63 15.50
C TYR A 6 1.33 4.99 16.62
N HIS A 7 1.02 6.28 16.76
CA HIS A 7 0.14 6.79 17.81
C HIS A 7 -1.14 7.40 17.21
N PRO A 8 -2.30 6.75 17.37
CA PRO A 8 -3.56 7.33 16.98
C PRO A 8 -3.88 8.58 17.82
N PRO A 9 -4.40 9.67 17.23
CA PRO A 9 -4.84 10.84 17.97
C PRO A 9 -6.06 10.50 18.84
N ALA A 10 -6.25 11.24 19.93
CA ALA A 10 -7.31 10.96 20.91
C ALA A 10 -8.72 10.93 20.31
N GLU A 11 -8.98 11.75 19.29
CA GLU A 11 -10.26 11.75 18.56
C GLU A 11 -10.51 10.42 17.83
N LEU A 12 -9.49 9.88 17.16
CA LEU A 12 -9.61 8.62 16.42
C LEU A 12 -9.72 7.43 17.39
N LEU A 13 -9.03 7.48 18.53
CA LEU A 13 -9.21 6.51 19.62
C LEU A 13 -10.63 6.55 20.21
N ALA A 14 -11.24 7.74 20.32
CA ALA A 14 -12.62 7.86 20.76
C ALA A 14 -13.57 7.30 19.70
N GLN A 15 -13.31 7.55 18.41
CA GLN A 15 -14.10 6.99 17.31
C GLN A 15 -14.08 5.46 17.33
N SER A 16 -12.91 4.82 17.46
CA SER A 16 -12.79 3.36 17.49
C SER A 16 -13.53 2.70 18.65
N GLN A 17 -13.76 3.42 19.76
CA GLN A 17 -14.57 2.92 20.87
C GLN A 17 -16.07 2.93 20.57
N SER A 18 -16.51 3.83 19.70
CA SER A 18 -17.91 4.00 19.31
C SER A 18 -18.27 3.29 17.99
N ASP A 19 -17.27 2.95 17.18
CA ASP A 19 -17.43 2.40 15.85
C ASP A 19 -16.49 1.22 15.63
N SER A 20 -17.05 0.01 15.61
CA SER A 20 -16.31 -1.23 15.39
C SER A 20 -15.68 -1.34 13.99
N SER A 21 -16.06 -0.46 13.05
CA SER A 21 -15.43 -0.41 11.73
C SER A 21 -14.11 0.39 11.72
N CYS A 22 -13.83 1.16 12.77
CA CYS A 22 -12.57 1.87 12.93
C CYS A 22 -11.56 1.01 13.70
N ASN A 23 -10.68 0.35 12.95
CA ASN A 23 -9.65 -0.54 13.48
C ASN A 23 -8.25 0.01 13.21
N PHE A 24 -7.33 -0.26 14.14
CA PHE A 24 -5.92 0.16 14.05
C PHE A 24 -5.03 -1.06 13.76
N PRO A 25 -4.65 -1.30 12.49
CA PRO A 25 -3.76 -2.40 12.17
C PRO A 25 -2.33 -2.12 12.64
N ALA A 26 -1.66 -3.12 13.19
CA ALA A 26 -0.24 -2.99 13.56
C ALA A 26 0.68 -3.30 12.37
N ASP A 27 0.25 -4.22 11.51
CA ASP A 27 1.03 -4.84 10.46
C ASP A 27 0.14 -5.25 9.27
N PHE A 28 0.79 -5.45 8.13
CA PHE A 28 0.21 -6.00 6.92
C PHE A 28 1.23 -6.89 6.22
N HIS A 29 0.74 -7.72 5.30
CA HIS A 29 1.56 -8.61 4.51
C HIS A 29 1.64 -8.17 3.05
N ILE A 30 2.84 -8.21 2.48
CA ILE A 30 3.08 -8.15 1.03
C ILE A 30 3.43 -9.56 0.57
N GLN A 31 2.54 -10.15 -0.23
CA GLN A 31 2.69 -11.51 -0.71
C GLN A 31 2.97 -11.58 -2.21
N ASN A 32 3.80 -12.56 -2.59
CA ASN A 32 4.07 -12.93 -3.97
C ASN A 32 4.51 -11.76 -4.86
N PHE A 33 5.41 -10.90 -4.34
CA PHE A 33 5.93 -9.77 -5.11
C PHE A 33 6.74 -10.28 -6.30
N VAL A 34 6.31 -9.92 -7.51
CA VAL A 34 7.03 -10.23 -8.75
C VAL A 34 7.13 -8.98 -9.60
N ALA A 35 8.27 -8.84 -10.30
CA ALA A 35 8.55 -7.66 -11.08
C ALA A 35 9.20 -7.99 -12.42
N LYS A 36 9.16 -7.01 -13.31
CA LYS A 36 9.83 -7.02 -14.61
C LYS A 36 10.69 -5.77 -14.73
N THR A 37 11.75 -5.90 -15.49
CA THR A 37 12.61 -4.80 -15.88
C THR A 37 12.98 -4.94 -17.35
N ASN A 38 13.21 -3.80 -18.00
CA ASN A 38 13.76 -3.77 -19.35
C ASN A 38 15.29 -3.60 -19.34
N GLU A 39 15.87 -3.47 -18.15
CA GLU A 39 17.30 -3.25 -17.91
C GLU A 39 17.96 -4.51 -17.36
N THR A 40 19.29 -4.52 -17.32
CA THR A 40 20.05 -5.61 -16.70
C THR A 40 20.84 -5.10 -15.50
N GLY A 41 21.08 -5.99 -14.52
CA GLY A 41 21.90 -5.68 -13.35
C GLY A 41 21.11 -5.29 -12.08
N PRO A 42 21.81 -5.12 -10.95
CA PRO A 42 21.19 -4.98 -9.63
C PRO A 42 20.47 -3.65 -9.42
N ALA A 43 20.79 -2.63 -10.20
CA ALA A 43 20.18 -1.29 -10.16
C ALA A 43 19.05 -1.09 -11.20
N ALA A 44 18.68 -2.15 -11.92
CA ALA A 44 17.69 -2.11 -13.00
C ALA A 44 16.34 -1.54 -12.55
N THR A 45 15.80 -0.56 -13.29
CA THR A 45 14.50 0.04 -12.99
C THR A 45 13.37 -0.91 -13.32
N LEU A 46 12.39 -1.05 -12.42
CA LEU A 46 11.23 -1.90 -12.67
C LEU A 46 10.29 -1.27 -13.70
N SER A 47 9.94 -2.01 -14.75
CA SER A 47 8.98 -1.59 -15.77
C SER A 47 7.55 -2.04 -15.45
N ALA A 48 7.40 -3.10 -14.66
CA ALA A 48 6.12 -3.55 -14.13
C ALA A 48 6.32 -4.38 -12.86
N TYR A 49 5.33 -4.40 -11.97
CA TYR A 49 5.34 -5.27 -10.80
C TYR A 49 3.92 -5.54 -10.29
N ASN A 50 3.76 -6.62 -9.54
CA ASN A 50 2.52 -6.93 -8.85
C ASN A 50 2.80 -7.67 -7.54
N PHE A 51 1.88 -7.52 -6.61
CA PHE A 51 1.88 -8.19 -5.32
C PHE A 51 0.44 -8.27 -4.78
N THR A 52 0.26 -9.08 -3.74
CA THR A 52 -0.99 -9.12 -2.97
C THR A 52 -0.75 -8.45 -1.63
N PHE A 53 -1.59 -7.47 -1.31
CA PHE A 53 -1.66 -6.85 0.01
C PHE A 53 -2.68 -7.62 0.86
N VAL A 54 -2.34 -7.90 2.11
CA VAL A 54 -3.22 -8.54 3.09
C VAL A 54 -3.09 -7.84 4.44
N ASP A 55 -4.18 -7.25 4.92
CA ASP A 55 -4.33 -6.79 6.29
C ASP A 55 -5.45 -7.59 6.96
N LYS A 56 -5.09 -8.34 7.99
CA LYS A 56 -6.02 -9.20 8.73
C LYS A 56 -6.87 -8.42 9.73
N THR A 57 -6.37 -7.28 10.21
CA THR A 57 -7.05 -6.43 11.18
C THR A 57 -8.19 -5.67 10.51
N THR A 58 -7.96 -5.13 9.31
CA THR A 58 -8.99 -4.46 8.50
C THR A 58 -9.76 -5.43 7.61
N SER A 59 -9.32 -6.69 7.52
CA SER A 59 -9.86 -7.73 6.62
C SER A 59 -9.77 -7.37 5.13
N VAL A 60 -8.82 -6.51 4.76
CA VAL A 60 -8.58 -6.13 3.37
C VAL A 60 -7.59 -7.11 2.74
N THR A 61 -7.94 -7.64 1.58
CA THR A 61 -7.04 -8.41 0.73
C THR A 61 -7.21 -7.95 -0.70
N THR A 62 -6.15 -7.41 -1.29
CA THR A 62 -6.24 -6.80 -2.63
C THR A 62 -5.00 -7.01 -3.47
N ARG A 63 -5.19 -7.02 -4.79
CA ARG A 63 -4.10 -7.11 -5.75
C ARG A 63 -3.63 -5.72 -6.12
N CYS A 64 -2.33 -5.52 -6.09
CA CYS A 64 -1.69 -4.27 -6.46
C CYS A 64 -0.82 -4.52 -7.68
N SER A 65 -0.90 -3.64 -8.68
CA SER A 65 -0.15 -3.80 -9.92
C SER A 65 0.25 -2.47 -10.51
N PHE A 66 1.48 -2.40 -11.00
CA PHE A 66 2.01 -1.26 -11.72
C PHE A 66 2.52 -1.68 -13.10
N ASN A 67 2.22 -0.89 -14.12
CA ASN A 67 2.77 -0.98 -15.46
C ASN A 67 2.70 0.38 -16.18
N SER A 68 3.04 0.42 -17.47
CA SER A 68 3.03 1.65 -18.29
C SER A 68 1.66 2.32 -18.46
N SER A 69 0.55 1.64 -18.14
CA SER A 69 -0.81 2.18 -18.17
C SER A 69 -1.33 2.65 -16.81
N SER A 70 -0.58 2.38 -15.73
CA SER A 70 -0.97 2.79 -14.38
C SER A 70 -0.94 4.32 -14.25
N VAL A 71 -2.06 4.88 -13.79
CA VAL A 71 -2.22 6.32 -13.58
C VAL A 71 -2.06 6.62 -12.09
N SER A 72 -1.26 7.65 -11.77
CA SER A 72 -1.11 8.14 -10.41
C SER A 72 -2.42 8.77 -9.93
N THR A 73 -2.84 8.47 -8.70
CA THR A 73 -4.00 9.11 -8.07
C THR A 73 -3.62 10.41 -7.35
N THR A 74 -2.34 10.66 -7.12
CA THR A 74 -1.85 11.81 -6.37
C THR A 74 -1.91 13.10 -7.21
N PRO A 75 -2.27 14.25 -6.61
CA PRO A 75 -2.18 15.56 -7.25
C PRO A 75 -0.78 15.88 -7.81
N THR A 76 -0.75 16.72 -8.84
CA THR A 76 0.48 17.19 -9.47
C THR A 76 1.42 17.88 -8.46
N GLY A 77 2.70 17.53 -8.50
CA GLY A 77 3.74 18.12 -7.64
C GLY A 77 4.07 17.31 -6.38
N LEU A 78 3.39 16.20 -6.15
CA LEU A 78 3.67 15.25 -5.07
C LEU A 78 4.20 13.92 -5.61
N THR A 79 4.74 13.09 -4.72
CA THR A 79 5.19 11.73 -5.06
C THR A 79 4.03 10.89 -5.59
N PRO A 80 4.13 10.31 -6.80
CA PRO A 80 3.07 9.48 -7.37
C PRO A 80 2.70 8.29 -6.49
N ARG A 81 1.41 8.12 -6.24
CA ARG A 81 0.81 6.93 -5.62
C ARG A 81 -0.07 6.22 -6.63
N TYR A 82 -0.07 4.90 -6.58
CA TYR A 82 -0.89 4.06 -7.45
C TYR A 82 -1.86 3.25 -6.61
N ALA A 83 -3.12 3.21 -7.02
CA ALA A 83 -4.14 2.42 -6.34
C ALA A 83 -3.98 0.93 -6.66
N CYS A 84 -4.25 0.10 -5.66
CA CYS A 84 -4.53 -1.32 -5.86
C CYS A 84 -5.93 -1.50 -6.44
N ALA A 85 -6.35 -2.75 -6.66
CA ALA A 85 -7.71 -3.06 -7.08
C ALA A 85 -8.76 -2.57 -6.05
N ASP A 86 -8.37 -2.55 -4.77
CA ASP A 86 -9.07 -1.79 -3.74
C ASP A 86 -8.45 -0.39 -3.67
N GLY A 87 -9.26 0.64 -3.92
CA GLY A 87 -8.81 2.03 -4.01
C GLY A 87 -8.38 2.65 -2.68
N ASP A 88 -8.68 2.00 -1.55
CA ASP A 88 -8.25 2.42 -0.22
C ASP A 88 -6.82 1.99 0.09
N VAL A 89 -6.29 1.03 -0.68
CA VAL A 89 -4.89 0.62 -0.61
C VAL A 89 -4.14 1.22 -1.79
N LYS A 90 -3.05 1.91 -1.48
CA LYS A 90 -2.17 2.57 -2.44
C LYS A 90 -0.74 2.20 -2.18
N PHE A 91 0.10 2.39 -3.18
CA PHE A 91 1.51 2.10 -3.05
C PHE A 91 2.40 3.08 -3.80
N ILE A 92 3.64 3.14 -3.36
CA ILE A 92 4.74 3.91 -3.93
C ILE A 92 5.94 2.98 -4.03
N TRP A 93 6.59 2.95 -5.20
CA TRP A 93 7.85 2.26 -5.37
C TRP A 93 9.00 3.26 -5.49
N ASP A 94 9.95 3.17 -4.56
CA ASP A 94 11.24 3.84 -4.65
C ASP A 94 12.28 2.89 -5.24
N ASN A 95 12.68 3.16 -6.47
CA ASN A 95 13.65 2.36 -7.19
C ASN A 95 15.06 2.45 -6.61
N ALA A 96 15.45 3.60 -6.04
CA ALA A 96 16.79 3.83 -5.52
C ALA A 96 17.05 3.00 -4.25
N HIS A 97 16.04 2.92 -3.38
CA HIS A 97 16.11 2.18 -2.13
C HIS A 97 15.50 0.78 -2.19
N ARG A 98 14.94 0.39 -3.36
CA ARG A 98 14.16 -0.84 -3.54
C ARG A 98 13.05 -0.99 -2.51
N GLN A 99 12.41 0.13 -2.21
CA GLN A 99 11.45 0.22 -1.12
C GLN A 99 10.04 0.32 -1.69
N LEU A 100 9.16 -0.56 -1.21
CA LEU A 100 7.73 -0.45 -1.43
C LEU A 100 7.11 0.16 -0.18
N THR A 101 6.48 1.31 -0.34
CA THR A 101 5.62 1.91 0.68
C THR A 101 4.19 1.60 0.33
N VAL A 102 3.43 1.06 1.28
CA VAL A 102 1.99 0.85 1.16
C VAL A 102 1.28 1.82 2.10
N VAL A 103 0.17 2.34 1.62
CA VAL A 103 -0.72 3.24 2.35
C VAL A 103 -2.11 2.61 2.33
N GLU A 104 -2.71 2.40 3.49
CA GLU A 104 -4.08 1.93 3.62
C GLU A 104 -4.91 2.98 4.34
N ARG A 105 -6.06 3.31 3.76
CA ARG A 105 -7.04 4.16 4.42
C ARG A 105 -7.84 3.38 5.45
N ILE A 106 -8.04 3.99 6.62
CA ILE A 106 -8.71 3.35 7.76
C ILE A 106 -9.75 4.28 8.38
N CYS A 107 -10.60 3.70 9.22
CA CYS A 107 -11.61 4.41 10.01
C CYS A 107 -12.51 5.30 9.13
N PRO A 108 -13.33 4.68 8.25
CA PRO A 108 -14.30 5.43 7.45
C PRO A 108 -15.25 6.21 8.35
N ASN A 109 -15.57 7.43 7.95
CA ASN A 109 -16.62 8.21 8.61
C ASN A 109 -18.02 7.66 8.28
N ALA A 110 -19.07 8.23 8.86
CA ALA A 110 -20.46 7.81 8.65
C ALA A 110 -20.94 7.82 7.19
N LYS A 111 -20.21 8.46 6.26
CA LYS A 111 -20.48 8.46 4.81
C LYS A 111 -19.65 7.40 4.05
N GLY A 112 -18.88 6.57 4.76
CA GLY A 112 -17.95 5.60 4.18
C GLY A 112 -16.69 6.24 3.60
N ILE A 113 -16.30 7.44 4.06
CA ILE A 113 -15.12 8.16 3.59
C ILE A 113 -14.06 8.11 4.69
N ASP A 114 -12.93 7.50 4.40
CA ASP A 114 -11.79 7.46 5.32
C ASP A 114 -11.18 8.84 5.51
N SER A 115 -10.93 9.18 6.78
CA SER A 115 -10.33 10.47 7.15
C SER A 115 -8.85 10.33 7.48
N TYR A 116 -8.39 9.10 7.74
CA TYR A 116 -7.00 8.78 8.06
C TYR A 116 -6.47 7.65 7.19
N GLU A 117 -5.15 7.62 7.04
CA GLU A 117 -4.41 6.57 6.36
C GLU A 117 -3.20 6.16 7.21
N VAL A 118 -2.94 4.85 7.26
CA VAL A 118 -1.72 4.29 7.83
C VAL A 118 -0.74 3.97 6.72
N SER A 119 0.55 4.06 7.00
CA SER A 119 1.57 3.67 6.04
C SER A 119 2.74 2.92 6.66
N GLY A 120 3.32 2.03 5.87
CA GLY A 120 4.47 1.23 6.22
C GLY A 120 5.27 0.89 4.97
N SER A 121 6.56 0.59 5.16
CA SER A 121 7.50 0.40 4.05
C SER A 121 8.35 -0.83 4.26
N ALA A 122 8.62 -1.56 3.18
CA ALA A 122 9.53 -2.68 3.17
C ALA A 122 10.55 -2.55 2.04
N VAL A 123 11.80 -2.89 2.34
CA VAL A 123 12.83 -3.06 1.30
C VAL A 123 12.65 -4.43 0.68
N ILE A 124 12.39 -4.47 -0.62
CA ILE A 124 12.20 -5.70 -1.38
C ILE A 124 13.52 -6.04 -2.06
N ALA A 125 14.22 -7.03 -1.49
CA ALA A 125 15.42 -7.57 -2.09
C ALA A 125 15.05 -8.31 -3.39
N LEU A 126 15.50 -7.78 -4.54
CA LEU A 126 15.20 -8.32 -5.87
C LEU A 126 16.45 -8.90 -6.53
N SER A 127 16.26 -10.06 -7.15
CA SER A 127 17.21 -10.67 -8.08
C SER A 127 16.57 -10.69 -9.47
N CYS A 128 17.19 -9.98 -10.40
CA CYS A 128 16.73 -9.88 -11.78
C CYS A 128 17.58 -10.78 -12.69
N THR A 129 16.92 -11.62 -13.50
CA THR A 129 17.56 -12.46 -14.50
C THR A 129 17.81 -11.68 -15.79
N GLY A 130 18.71 -12.17 -16.65
CA GLY A 130 18.97 -11.58 -17.96
C GLY A 130 17.76 -11.58 -18.92
N SER A 131 16.67 -12.29 -18.58
CA SER A 131 15.40 -12.27 -19.31
C SER A 131 14.45 -11.15 -18.87
N GLY A 132 14.90 -10.23 -18.01
CA GLY A 132 14.10 -9.09 -17.55
C GLY A 132 13.06 -9.43 -16.46
N SER A 133 13.13 -10.62 -15.87
CA SER A 133 12.25 -11.00 -14.74
C SER A 133 12.97 -10.80 -13.42
N CYS A 134 12.30 -10.15 -12.47
CA CYS A 134 12.81 -9.89 -11.13
C CYS A 134 11.95 -10.59 -10.10
N SER A 135 12.61 -11.28 -9.16
CA SER A 135 11.95 -12.00 -8.08
C SER A 135 12.63 -11.71 -6.76
N THR A 136 11.86 -11.82 -5.68
CA THR A 136 12.38 -11.84 -4.31
C THR A 136 12.44 -13.28 -3.81
N ASN A 137 13.30 -13.54 -2.82
CA ASN A 137 13.39 -14.83 -2.15
C ASN A 137 12.27 -15.04 -1.11
N SER A 138 11.53 -13.99 -0.75
CA SER A 138 10.39 -14.10 0.16
C SER A 138 9.06 -14.11 -0.57
N THR A 139 8.20 -15.07 -0.25
CA THR A 139 6.82 -15.10 -0.74
C THR A 139 5.86 -14.29 0.12
N ASP A 140 6.30 -13.91 1.33
CA ASP A 140 5.50 -13.17 2.31
C ASP A 140 6.42 -12.24 3.12
N LEU A 141 6.12 -10.94 3.11
CA LEU A 141 6.80 -9.94 3.90
C LEU A 141 5.79 -9.38 4.91
N ASP A 142 6.05 -9.61 6.19
CA ASP A 142 5.36 -8.97 7.30
C ASP A 142 5.94 -7.57 7.50
N VAL A 143 5.09 -6.54 7.38
CA VAL A 143 5.47 -5.13 7.39
C VAL A 143 4.66 -4.38 8.43
N GLN A 144 5.36 -3.65 9.30
CA GLN A 144 4.71 -2.81 10.30
C GLN A 144 4.24 -1.50 9.68
N TYR A 145 3.06 -1.07 10.10
CA TYR A 145 2.64 0.32 9.95
C TYR A 145 3.43 1.18 10.93
N THR A 146 4.04 2.25 10.42
CA THR A 146 4.90 3.14 11.21
C THR A 146 4.41 4.58 11.25
N ALA A 147 3.44 4.93 10.41
CA ALA A 147 2.87 6.27 10.36
C ALA A 147 1.35 6.22 10.21
N LEU A 148 0.71 7.27 10.71
CA LEU A 148 -0.72 7.53 10.62
C LEU A 148 -0.89 9.01 10.34
N ASP A 149 -1.53 9.33 9.23
CA ASP A 149 -1.71 10.69 8.75
C ASP A 149 -3.17 10.90 8.31
N PRO A 150 -3.68 12.15 8.27
CA PRO A 150 -4.91 12.44 7.56
C PRO A 150 -4.79 12.05 6.08
N VAL A 151 -5.88 11.62 5.46
CA VAL A 151 -5.87 11.25 4.04
C VAL A 151 -5.39 12.43 3.19
N GLN A 152 -4.27 12.23 2.49
CA GLN A 152 -3.63 13.28 1.67
C GLN A 152 -4.12 13.28 0.21
N ASP A 153 -4.82 12.24 -0.21
CA ASP A 153 -5.29 12.07 -1.58
C ASP A 153 -6.83 12.13 -1.64
N PRO A 154 -7.42 13.06 -2.41
CA PRO A 154 -8.87 13.23 -2.49
C PRO A 154 -9.59 12.18 -3.35
N THR A 155 -8.88 11.25 -4.00
CA THR A 155 -9.51 10.21 -4.81
C THR A 155 -10.32 9.27 -3.91
N LEU A 156 -11.64 9.48 -3.87
CA LEU A 156 -12.60 8.60 -3.19
C LEU A 156 -12.59 7.22 -3.85
N ARG A 157 -13.14 6.20 -3.16
CA ARG A 157 -13.47 4.90 -3.76
C ARG A 157 -14.21 5.15 -5.08
N VAL A 158 -13.52 5.10 -6.21
CA VAL A 158 -14.20 5.07 -7.51
C VAL A 158 -14.77 3.67 -7.58
N LYS A 159 -15.99 3.49 -7.05
CA LYS A 159 -16.85 2.40 -7.46
C LYS A 159 -17.07 2.63 -8.96
N TYR A 160 -16.22 2.05 -9.79
CA TYR A 160 -16.61 1.79 -11.17
C TYR A 160 -17.80 0.85 -11.07
N TRP A 161 -19.00 1.44 -11.01
CA TRP A 161 -20.21 0.75 -11.40
C TRP A 161 -20.01 0.45 -12.88
N VAL A 162 -19.53 -0.76 -13.16
CA VAL A 162 -19.71 -1.35 -14.48
C VAL A 162 -21.21 -1.55 -14.62
N SER A 163 -21.81 -0.71 -15.48
CA SER A 163 -23.17 -0.80 -15.96
C SER A 163 -23.51 -2.18 -16.50
#